data_AF-A0A2P2DB11-F1
#
_entry.id   AF-A0A2P2DB11-F1
#
_cell.length_a   1.000
_cell.length_b   1.000
_cell.length_c   1.000
_cell.angle_alpha   90.00
_cell.angle_beta   90.00
_cell.angle_gamma   90.00
#
_symmetry.space_group_name_H-M   'P 1'
#
loop_
_entity.id
_entity.type
_entity.pdbx_description
1 polymer ?
#
loop_
_entity_poly.entity_id
_entity_poly.type
_entity_poly.pdbx_seq_one_letter_code
_entity_poly.pdbx_strand_id
1 'polypeptide(L)'
;MNPYQSFKERVRREVSIDSYINRFVPLRRMGRNLVGICPFHNEKTPSFNVNPEGGFYHCFGCKASGDLFRFVMDYQKVDFLKSLEILSEYSGIPLVERTKEEEESERKKEALYQISQKALEYFQKNLNTAAGELALKYLESRGLYSEDIKVFQIGFGLPGFGNLRGELLKTEAEVKLGEQLGLLKRQDQNKDPYDFFRNRIMFPVIDTRGRVVAFSGRILGESEEAKYINSPNSLIYDKSRTFYNLNLSQDSIRKTREAVIVEGVFDAIGLFRRGIEFVVAPLGTGFTEGHVRILKNMADKVYLMMDSDKAGTKGAFRAVNLLSKEGVVVKVCHIPEGKDPFDYSIHHNKQEIRDLLEEAAPASQFMIREILGGAGPTSLAEEKQAGVKKLFEFLKPMEKETDKQVYLEEGARQLGLSFSSLFQDFRGKPGVTSTPAVVDTKKDRSIQKPGKPSPVLVCERKMIAMLIQNLELFSFADDLLSLEFRDEVSAFFWDYLYTKYLQNENLTAAEILSREEIPSEYLGLIAEHFSADVTVTPATFKAMFFYHADLLDDARMEELVKEMAKPDLTIEEKNNLLSELSLLKSEKNKRSVYLRTIQTLEV
;
A
#
# COMPACT_ATOMS: atom_id res chain seq x y z
N MET A 1 -21.93 30.18 -12.87
CA MET A 1 -21.52 31.49 -12.32
C MET A 1 -20.01 31.48 -12.14
N ASN A 2 -19.32 32.57 -12.45
CA ASN A 2 -17.89 32.69 -12.16
C ASN A 2 -17.71 32.73 -10.62
N PRO A 3 -17.04 31.74 -9.99
CA PRO A 3 -16.94 31.66 -8.53
C PRO A 3 -16.18 32.85 -7.91
N TYR A 4 -15.45 33.62 -8.72
CA TYR A 4 -14.66 34.77 -8.29
C TYR A 4 -15.35 36.11 -8.52
N GLN A 5 -16.60 36.12 -9.02
CA GLN A 5 -17.30 37.37 -9.35
C GLN A 5 -17.53 38.25 -8.09
N SER A 6 -17.96 37.64 -6.98
CA SER A 6 -18.13 38.33 -5.69
C SER A 6 -16.80 38.91 -5.19
N PHE A 7 -15.71 38.13 -5.26
CA PHE A 7 -14.37 38.58 -4.90
C PHE A 7 -13.93 39.79 -5.73
N LYS A 8 -14.13 39.77 -7.06
CA LYS A 8 -13.77 40.89 -7.93
C LYS A 8 -14.49 42.18 -7.57
N GLU A 9 -15.77 42.09 -7.25
CA GLU A 9 -16.59 43.25 -6.88
C GLU A 9 -16.14 43.84 -5.54
N ARG A 10 -15.80 43.00 -4.57
CA ARG A 10 -15.28 43.43 -3.26
C ARG A 10 -13.92 44.09 -3.38
N VAL A 11 -12.98 43.48 -4.10
CA VAL A 11 -11.65 44.08 -4.33
C VAL A 11 -11.77 45.42 -5.07
N ARG A 12 -12.68 45.57 -6.04
CA ARG A 12 -12.91 46.87 -6.71
C ARG A 12 -13.48 47.95 -5.80
N ARG A 13 -14.20 47.57 -4.73
CA ARG A 13 -14.74 48.51 -3.74
C ARG A 13 -13.69 48.92 -2.72
N GLU A 14 -12.90 47.97 -2.23
CA GLU A 14 -11.97 48.17 -1.12
C GLU A 14 -10.57 48.60 -1.57
N VAL A 15 -10.16 48.22 -2.78
CA VAL A 15 -8.84 48.56 -3.32
C VAL A 15 -8.98 49.63 -4.41
N SER A 16 -8.53 50.84 -4.11
CA SER A 16 -8.42 51.88 -5.13
C SER A 16 -7.29 51.56 -6.11
N ILE A 17 -7.59 51.68 -7.41
CA ILE A 17 -6.65 51.33 -8.48
C ILE A 17 -5.39 52.22 -8.44
N ASP A 18 -5.54 53.50 -8.13
CA ASP A 18 -4.44 54.45 -8.01
C ASP A 18 -3.55 54.15 -6.80
N SER A 19 -4.13 53.78 -5.66
CA SER A 19 -3.36 53.38 -4.47
C SER A 19 -2.47 52.18 -4.76
N TYR A 20 -3.00 51.16 -5.45
CA TYR A 20 -2.22 49.99 -5.81
C TYR A 20 -1.13 50.30 -6.86
N ILE A 21 -1.49 51.00 -7.95
CA ILE A 21 -0.55 51.31 -9.04
C ILE A 21 0.57 52.24 -8.56
N ASN A 22 0.28 53.19 -7.68
CA ASN A 22 1.25 54.18 -7.20
C ASN A 22 2.42 53.56 -6.39
N ARG A 23 2.29 52.29 -5.97
CA ARG A 23 3.38 51.50 -5.37
C ARG A 23 4.47 51.13 -6.37
N PHE A 24 4.15 51.14 -7.67
CA PHE A 24 5.01 50.69 -8.76
C PHE A 24 5.37 51.82 -9.73
N VAL A 25 4.41 52.70 -9.99
CA VAL A 25 4.55 53.81 -10.93
C VAL A 25 4.30 55.10 -10.17
N PRO A 26 5.26 56.02 -10.04
CA PRO A 26 5.01 57.32 -9.42
C PRO A 26 3.98 58.11 -10.23
N LEU A 27 2.81 58.37 -9.63
CA LEU A 27 1.72 59.08 -10.28
C LEU A 27 1.62 60.53 -9.77
N ARG A 28 1.33 61.48 -10.68
CA ARG A 28 1.05 62.89 -10.36
C ARG A 28 -0.37 63.24 -10.75
N ARG A 29 -1.07 63.98 -9.89
CA ARG A 29 -2.46 64.39 -10.14
C ARG A 29 -2.53 65.44 -11.26
N MET A 30 -3.36 65.19 -12.27
CA MET A 30 -3.66 66.10 -13.38
C MET A 30 -5.18 66.14 -13.61
N GLY A 31 -5.83 67.14 -13.03
CA GLY A 31 -7.30 67.22 -13.03
C GLY A 31 -7.92 66.07 -12.23
N ARG A 32 -8.86 65.33 -12.85
CA ARG A 32 -9.54 64.18 -12.24
C ARG A 32 -8.75 62.87 -12.31
N ASN A 33 -7.71 62.83 -13.14
CA ASN A 33 -6.88 61.65 -13.34
C ASN A 33 -5.51 61.81 -12.69
N LEU A 34 -4.79 60.69 -12.55
CA LEU A 34 -3.38 60.69 -12.22
C LEU A 34 -2.56 60.23 -13.42
N VAL A 35 -1.38 60.79 -13.60
CA VAL A 35 -0.52 60.57 -14.77
C VAL A 35 0.89 60.17 -14.34
N GLY A 36 1.46 59.18 -15.02
CA GLY A 36 2.83 58.69 -14.81
C GLY A 36 3.49 58.19 -16.10
N ILE A 37 4.73 57.73 -15.99
CA ILE A 37 5.43 57.03 -17.08
C ILE A 37 4.86 55.62 -17.18
N CYS A 38 4.53 55.17 -18.40
CA CYS A 38 3.97 53.84 -18.58
C CYS A 38 4.95 52.73 -18.18
N PRO A 39 4.52 51.74 -17.38
CA PRO A 39 5.37 50.59 -17.04
C PRO A 39 5.44 49.53 -18.15
N PHE A 40 4.61 49.64 -19.19
CA PHE A 40 4.43 48.61 -20.22
C PHE A 40 5.22 48.87 -21.50
N HIS A 41 5.73 50.09 -21.70
CA HIS A 41 6.58 50.43 -22.84
C HIS A 41 7.57 51.53 -22.46
N ASN A 42 8.68 51.60 -23.19
CA ASN A 42 9.76 52.53 -22.86
C ASN A 42 9.48 53.92 -23.46
N GLU A 43 9.20 54.90 -22.59
CA GLU A 43 8.99 56.31 -22.97
C GLU A 43 9.55 57.28 -21.93
N LYS A 44 9.85 58.51 -22.37
CA LYS A 44 10.35 59.58 -21.48
C LYS A 44 9.26 60.57 -21.05
N THR A 45 8.15 60.61 -21.78
CA THR A 45 7.01 61.50 -21.52
C THR A 45 5.88 60.74 -20.84
N PRO A 46 5.31 61.24 -19.72
CA PRO A 46 4.20 60.56 -19.05
C PRO A 46 2.97 60.41 -19.97
N SER A 47 2.63 59.17 -20.36
CA SER A 47 1.42 58.88 -21.15
C SER A 47 0.45 57.93 -20.44
N PHE A 48 0.81 57.44 -19.25
CA PHE A 48 0.01 56.50 -18.46
C PHE A 48 -0.99 57.24 -17.58
N ASN A 49 -2.27 57.11 -17.89
CA ASN A 49 -3.35 57.79 -17.18
C ASN A 49 -4.13 56.79 -16.32
N VAL A 50 -4.34 57.11 -15.05
CA VAL A 50 -5.14 56.33 -14.10
C VAL A 50 -6.34 57.16 -13.67
N ASN A 51 -7.54 56.60 -13.82
CA ASN A 51 -8.78 57.20 -13.37
C ASN A 51 -9.27 56.45 -12.11
N PRO A 52 -9.12 57.02 -10.90
CA PRO A 52 -9.55 56.39 -9.66
C PRO A 52 -11.06 56.15 -9.60
N GLU A 53 -11.85 57.12 -10.06
CA GLU A 53 -13.32 57.11 -9.98
C GLU A 53 -13.92 56.04 -10.90
N GLY A 54 -13.35 55.88 -12.09
CA GLY A 54 -13.73 54.86 -13.06
C GLY A 54 -13.07 53.49 -12.82
N GLY A 55 -12.05 53.41 -11.97
CA GLY A 55 -11.36 52.15 -11.64
C GLY A 55 -10.55 51.53 -12.80
N PHE A 56 -10.03 52.35 -13.71
CA PHE A 56 -9.26 51.89 -14.88
C PHE A 56 -8.03 52.75 -15.16
N TYR A 57 -7.08 52.16 -15.90
CA TYR A 57 -5.96 52.88 -16.50
C TYR A 57 -6.02 52.82 -18.02
N HIS A 58 -5.41 53.81 -18.66
CA HIS A 58 -5.18 53.84 -20.10
C HIS A 58 -3.88 54.58 -20.42
N CYS A 59 -3.04 53.94 -21.22
CA CYS A 59 -1.80 54.51 -21.73
C CYS A 59 -2.02 55.10 -23.13
N PHE A 60 -1.79 56.41 -23.29
CA PHE A 60 -1.97 57.07 -24.60
C PHE A 60 -0.87 56.75 -25.61
N GLY A 61 0.34 56.35 -25.13
CA GLY A 61 1.45 55.88 -25.96
C GLY A 61 1.21 54.49 -26.56
N CYS A 62 1.27 53.43 -25.74
CA CYS A 62 1.15 52.04 -26.21
C CYS A 62 -0.27 51.46 -26.27
N LYS A 63 -1.30 52.24 -25.89
CA LYS A 63 -2.72 51.81 -25.84
C LYS A 63 -3.05 50.72 -24.81
N ALA A 64 -2.11 50.33 -23.96
CA ALA A 64 -2.38 49.45 -22.83
C ALA A 64 -3.49 50.06 -21.94
N SER A 65 -4.53 49.28 -21.66
CA SER A 65 -5.67 49.73 -20.86
C SER A 65 -6.28 48.56 -20.11
N GLY A 66 -6.89 48.84 -18.97
CA GLY A 66 -7.46 47.80 -18.12
C GLY A 66 -7.89 48.29 -16.75
N ASP A 67 -8.48 47.37 -16.00
CA ASP A 67 -8.78 47.56 -14.57
C ASP A 67 -7.60 47.10 -13.70
N LEU A 68 -7.78 47.16 -12.38
CA LEU A 68 -6.79 46.73 -11.40
C LEU A 68 -6.26 45.30 -11.65
N PHE A 69 -7.15 44.37 -12.01
CA PHE A 69 -6.76 42.97 -12.27
C PHE A 69 -5.90 42.88 -13.52
N ARG A 70 -6.28 43.59 -14.58
CA ARG A 70 -5.51 43.65 -15.81
C ARG A 70 -4.13 44.27 -15.57
N PHE A 71 -4.04 45.31 -14.76
CA PHE A 71 -2.77 45.90 -14.37
C PHE A 71 -1.86 44.88 -13.68
N VAL A 72 -2.37 44.14 -12.68
CA VAL A 72 -1.59 43.11 -11.96
C VAL A 72 -1.09 42.03 -12.91
N MET A 73 -1.96 41.51 -13.79
CA MET A 73 -1.57 40.51 -14.78
C MET A 73 -0.47 41.02 -15.70
N ASP A 74 -0.64 42.21 -16.29
CA ASP A 74 0.30 42.76 -17.26
C ASP A 74 1.62 43.19 -16.61
N TYR A 75 1.57 43.75 -15.39
CA TYR A 75 2.75 44.23 -14.67
C TYR A 75 3.57 43.09 -14.08
N GLN A 76 2.91 42.10 -13.45
CA GLN A 76 3.58 40.96 -12.83
C GLN A 76 3.81 39.78 -13.80
N LYS A 77 3.27 39.86 -15.02
CA LYS A 77 3.31 38.80 -16.05
C LYS A 77 2.73 37.48 -15.53
N VAL A 78 1.57 37.57 -14.86
CA VAL A 78 0.86 36.41 -14.28
C VAL A 78 -0.50 36.21 -14.94
N ASP A 79 -1.02 34.98 -14.84
CA ASP A 79 -2.37 34.67 -15.29
C ASP A 79 -3.46 35.24 -14.35
N PHE A 80 -4.71 35.07 -14.76
CA PHE A 80 -5.85 35.61 -14.02
C PHE A 80 -5.98 35.04 -12.61
N LEU A 81 -5.82 33.72 -12.42
CA LEU A 81 -5.94 33.11 -11.10
C LEU A 81 -4.87 33.63 -10.14
N LYS A 82 -3.62 33.72 -10.63
CA LYS A 82 -2.52 34.25 -9.82
C LYS A 82 -2.70 35.74 -9.51
N SER A 83 -3.33 36.51 -10.39
CA SER A 83 -3.69 37.90 -10.10
C SER A 83 -4.73 38.02 -8.97
N LEU A 84 -5.66 37.06 -8.84
CA LEU A 84 -6.61 37.03 -7.74
C LEU A 84 -5.91 36.74 -6.41
N GLU A 85 -4.97 35.80 -6.37
CA GLU A 85 -4.17 35.50 -5.17
C GLU A 85 -3.37 36.73 -4.71
N ILE A 86 -2.67 37.41 -5.62
CA ILE A 86 -1.90 38.62 -5.32
C ILE A 86 -2.79 39.72 -4.74
N LEU A 87 -3.99 39.91 -5.30
CA LEU A 87 -4.93 40.91 -4.81
C LEU A 87 -5.63 40.48 -3.52
N SER A 88 -5.83 39.18 -3.29
CA SER A 88 -6.35 38.62 -2.04
C SER A 88 -5.38 38.86 -0.89
N GLU A 89 -4.10 38.53 -1.09
CA GLU A 89 -3.03 38.81 -0.13
C GLU A 89 -2.89 40.30 0.15
N TYR A 90 -2.95 41.14 -0.89
CA TYR A 90 -2.84 42.59 -0.73
C TYR A 90 -4.02 43.20 0.04
N SER A 91 -5.24 42.77 -0.25
CA SER A 91 -6.46 43.35 0.33
C SER A 91 -6.92 42.69 1.64
N GLY A 92 -6.37 41.51 1.97
CA GLY A 92 -6.87 40.68 3.06
C GLY A 92 -8.25 40.06 2.78
N ILE A 93 -8.79 40.21 1.56
CA ILE A 93 -10.10 39.69 1.16
C ILE A 93 -9.90 38.23 0.70
N PRO A 94 -10.61 37.24 1.27
CA PRO A 94 -10.48 35.84 0.83
C PRO A 94 -11.15 35.59 -0.53
N LEU A 95 -10.54 34.71 -1.33
CA LEU A 95 -11.01 34.37 -2.69
C LEU A 95 -12.41 33.73 -2.76
N VAL A 96 -12.83 33.06 -1.69
CA VAL A 96 -14.12 32.38 -1.58
C VAL A 96 -14.77 32.82 -0.27
N GLU A 97 -16.03 33.24 -0.33
CA GLU A 97 -16.84 33.51 0.86
C GLU A 97 -17.23 32.20 1.52
N ARG A 98 -16.90 32.07 2.80
CA ARG A 98 -17.41 30.98 3.61
C ARG A 98 -18.87 31.26 3.93
N THR A 99 -19.71 30.23 3.91
CA THR A 99 -21.09 30.37 4.38
C THR A 99 -21.10 30.64 5.89
N LYS A 100 -22.16 31.27 6.41
CA LYS A 100 -22.33 31.46 7.86
C LYS A 100 -22.25 30.14 8.64
N GLU A 101 -22.68 29.04 8.02
CA GLU A 101 -22.58 27.69 8.58
C GLU A 101 -21.14 27.20 8.67
N GLU A 102 -20.32 27.47 7.65
CA GLU A 102 -18.88 27.16 7.66
C GLU A 102 -18.13 28.01 8.70
N GLU A 103 -18.45 29.30 8.82
CA GLU A 103 -17.87 30.18 9.85
C GLU A 103 -18.19 29.70 11.26
N GLU A 104 -19.44 29.33 11.54
CA GLU A 104 -19.86 28.80 12.84
C GLU A 104 -19.21 27.45 13.13
N SER A 105 -19.07 26.58 12.12
CA SER A 105 -18.36 25.30 12.24
C SER A 105 -16.89 25.49 12.60
N GLU A 106 -16.19 26.41 11.94
CA GLU A 106 -14.79 26.71 12.24
C GLU A 106 -14.63 27.36 13.62
N ARG A 107 -15.54 28.26 14.02
CA ARG A 107 -15.54 28.82 15.38
C ARG A 107 -15.69 27.75 16.46
N LYS A 108 -16.58 26.78 16.23
CA LYS A 108 -16.74 25.62 17.14
C LYS A 108 -15.49 24.76 17.21
N LYS A 109 -14.87 24.46 16.06
CA LYS A 109 -13.60 23.71 16.02
C LYS A 109 -12.51 24.44 16.81
N GLU A 110 -12.39 25.75 16.63
CA GLU A 110 -11.40 26.55 17.34
C GLU A 110 -11.60 26.49 18.86
N ALA A 111 -12.84 26.61 19.32
CA ALA A 111 -13.15 26.44 20.74
C ALA A 111 -12.80 25.03 21.26
N LEU A 112 -13.03 23.98 20.45
CA LEU A 112 -12.64 22.62 20.80
C LEU A 112 -11.11 22.45 20.89
N TYR A 113 -10.34 23.00 19.94
CA TYR A 113 -8.87 22.97 19.99
C TYR A 113 -8.33 23.67 21.24
N GLN A 114 -8.91 24.82 21.61
CA GLN A 114 -8.52 25.54 22.82
C GLN A 114 -8.76 24.71 24.10
N ILE A 115 -9.89 24.00 24.21
CA ILE A 115 -10.14 23.12 25.35
C ILE A 115 -9.21 21.91 25.36
N SER A 116 -8.96 21.28 24.21
CA SER A 116 -8.00 20.18 24.10
C SER A 116 -6.59 20.61 24.52
N GLN A 117 -6.15 21.80 24.11
CA GLN A 117 -4.84 22.36 24.49
C GLN A 117 -4.75 22.62 25.99
N LYS A 118 -5.76 23.29 26.58
CA LYS A 118 -5.83 23.48 28.04
C LYS A 118 -5.77 22.12 28.77
N ALA A 119 -6.51 21.12 28.29
CA ALA A 119 -6.55 19.79 28.89
C ALA A 119 -5.18 19.10 28.85
N LEU A 120 -4.44 19.24 27.75
CA LEU A 120 -3.06 18.75 27.64
C LEU A 120 -2.17 19.37 28.72
N GLU A 121 -2.16 20.70 28.82
CA GLU A 121 -1.35 21.43 29.81
C GLU A 121 -1.69 21.03 31.23
N TYR A 122 -2.98 20.83 31.53
CA TYR A 122 -3.46 20.33 32.81
C TYR A 122 -2.94 18.92 33.10
N PHE A 123 -3.06 17.98 32.16
CA PHE A 123 -2.55 16.63 32.36
C PHE A 123 -1.03 16.60 32.54
N GLN A 124 -0.28 17.42 31.79
CA GLN A 124 1.18 17.53 31.96
C GLN A 124 1.54 18.10 33.34
N LYS A 125 0.84 19.14 33.79
CA LYS A 125 1.01 19.72 35.13
C LYS A 125 0.82 18.67 36.23
N ASN A 126 -0.16 17.77 36.06
CA ASN A 126 -0.50 16.75 37.06
C ASN A 126 0.62 15.73 37.30
N LEU A 127 1.57 15.55 36.38
CA LEU A 127 2.74 14.71 36.62
C LEU A 127 3.60 15.21 37.79
N ASN A 128 3.57 16.53 38.08
CA ASN A 128 4.32 17.15 39.16
C ASN A 128 3.57 17.15 40.51
N THR A 129 2.46 16.42 40.62
CA THR A 129 1.69 16.28 41.87
C THR A 129 2.10 15.01 42.60
N ALA A 130 1.75 14.90 43.89
CA ALA A 130 1.98 13.68 44.67
C ALA A 130 1.34 12.43 44.03
N ALA A 131 0.17 12.57 43.39
CA ALA A 131 -0.45 11.47 42.64
C ALA A 131 0.32 11.16 41.34
N GLY A 132 0.92 12.17 40.71
CA GLY A 132 1.76 12.05 39.52
C GLY A 132 3.04 11.26 39.73
N GLU A 133 3.59 11.22 40.94
CA GLU A 133 4.80 10.43 41.26
C GLU A 133 4.63 8.94 40.93
N LEU A 134 3.45 8.38 41.15
CA LEU A 134 3.16 6.98 40.79
C LEU A 134 3.12 6.77 39.28
N ALA A 135 2.61 7.76 38.53
CA ALA A 135 2.61 7.73 37.07
C ALA A 135 4.04 7.82 36.51
N LEU A 136 4.89 8.68 37.10
CA LEU A 136 6.29 8.81 36.74
C LEU A 136 7.07 7.52 37.00
N LYS A 137 6.95 6.93 38.20
CA LYS A 137 7.57 5.64 38.52
C LYS A 137 7.13 4.53 37.57
N TYR A 138 5.86 4.55 37.17
CA TYR A 138 5.36 3.59 36.20
C TYR A 138 6.01 3.80 34.82
N LEU A 139 6.08 5.05 34.33
CA LEU A 139 6.74 5.37 33.05
C LEU A 139 8.22 4.98 33.07
N GLU A 140 8.93 5.28 34.14
CA GLU A 140 10.33 4.89 34.35
C GLU A 140 10.51 3.37 34.38
N SER A 141 9.62 2.62 35.03
CA SER A 141 9.68 1.15 35.02
C SER A 141 9.41 0.54 33.64
N ARG A 142 8.80 1.30 32.72
CA ARG A 142 8.69 0.98 31.29
C ARG A 142 9.83 1.58 30.46
N GLY A 143 10.83 2.18 31.11
CA GLY A 143 11.99 2.79 30.48
C GLY A 143 11.70 4.10 29.76
N LEU A 144 10.60 4.80 30.07
CA LEU A 144 10.28 6.14 29.54
C LEU A 144 10.71 7.21 30.55
N TYR A 145 11.61 8.10 30.11
CA TYR A 145 12.20 9.14 30.97
C TYR A 145 11.72 10.54 30.58
N SER A 146 12.25 11.57 31.24
CA SER A 146 11.80 12.96 31.10
C SER A 146 11.84 13.49 29.66
N GLU A 147 12.85 13.11 28.88
CA GLU A 147 12.97 13.49 27.47
C GLU A 147 11.82 12.90 26.64
N ASP A 148 11.46 11.64 26.88
CA ASP A 148 10.38 10.95 26.18
C ASP A 148 9.02 11.55 26.56
N ILE A 149 8.82 11.80 27.85
CA ILE A 149 7.62 12.46 28.37
C ILE A 149 7.41 13.80 27.69
N LYS A 150 8.50 14.56 27.47
CA LYS A 150 8.45 15.84 26.76
C LYS A 150 8.15 15.68 25.27
N VAL A 151 8.84 14.77 24.57
CA VAL A 151 8.66 14.53 23.12
C VAL A 151 7.23 14.08 22.80
N PHE A 152 6.71 13.10 23.55
CA PHE A 152 5.37 12.55 23.35
C PHE A 152 4.27 13.31 24.10
N GLN A 153 4.65 14.39 24.81
CA GLN A 153 3.76 15.25 25.59
C GLN A 153 2.86 14.47 26.56
N ILE A 154 3.44 13.46 27.23
CA ILE A 154 2.73 12.59 28.16
C ILE A 154 2.27 13.39 29.38
N GLY A 155 1.06 13.11 29.86
CA GLY A 155 0.49 13.70 31.08
C GLY A 155 -0.16 12.65 31.99
N PHE A 156 -0.89 13.12 33.01
CA PHE A 156 -1.60 12.27 33.96
C PHE A 156 -2.99 12.81 34.30
N GLY A 157 -4.00 11.95 34.18
CA GLY A 157 -5.35 12.16 34.66
C GLY A 157 -5.44 11.73 36.12
N LEU A 158 -5.66 12.69 37.02
CA LEU A 158 -5.77 12.44 38.47
C LEU A 158 -6.90 11.45 38.79
N PRO A 159 -6.80 10.73 39.93
CA PRO A 159 -7.95 10.00 40.46
C PRO A 159 -9.07 10.98 40.85
N GLY A 160 -10.32 10.52 40.82
CA GLY A 160 -11.51 11.33 41.18
C GLY A 160 -12.37 11.73 39.98
N PHE A 161 -13.56 12.26 40.28
CA PHE A 161 -14.63 12.45 39.28
C PHE A 161 -14.84 13.90 38.85
N GLY A 162 -14.23 14.89 39.50
CA GLY A 162 -14.54 16.31 39.27
C GLY A 162 -13.32 17.21 39.12
N ASN A 163 -12.14 16.67 38.78
CA ASN A 163 -10.91 17.44 38.76
C ASN A 163 -10.91 18.43 37.59
N LEU A 164 -11.35 18.00 36.40
CA LEU A 164 -11.43 18.87 35.23
C LEU A 164 -12.46 19.99 35.41
N ARG A 165 -13.63 19.70 35.97
CA ARG A 165 -14.63 20.74 36.32
C ARG A 165 -14.08 21.70 37.37
N GLY A 166 -13.36 21.15 38.35
CA GLY A 166 -12.78 21.86 39.47
C GLY A 166 -11.68 22.84 39.09
N GLU A 167 -10.83 22.54 38.10
CA GLU A 167 -9.67 23.36 37.75
C GLU A 167 -9.68 23.96 36.34
N LEU A 168 -10.29 23.29 35.35
CA LEU A 168 -10.12 23.60 33.93
C LEU A 168 -11.39 24.17 33.28
N LEU A 169 -12.53 23.50 33.48
CA LEU A 169 -13.79 23.76 32.80
C LEU A 169 -14.70 24.57 33.73
N LYS A 170 -14.54 25.89 33.75
CA LYS A 170 -15.17 26.76 34.75
C LYS A 170 -16.59 27.17 34.36
N THR A 171 -16.84 27.31 33.06
CA THR A 171 -18.14 27.73 32.52
C THR A 171 -18.92 26.56 31.93
N GLU A 172 -20.25 26.67 31.88
CA GLU A 172 -21.11 25.65 31.26
C GLU A 172 -20.85 25.46 29.76
N ALA A 173 -20.38 26.51 29.07
CA ALA A 173 -19.97 26.41 27.68
C ALA A 173 -18.72 25.51 27.52
N GLU A 174 -17.72 25.70 28.39
CA GLU A 174 -16.52 24.85 28.42
C GLU A 174 -16.85 23.41 28.81
N VAL A 175 -17.76 23.20 29.76
CA VAL A 175 -18.25 21.87 30.15
C VAL A 175 -18.84 21.14 28.94
N LYS A 176 -19.72 21.78 28.18
CA LYS A 176 -20.31 21.20 26.96
C LYS A 176 -19.26 20.84 25.91
N LEU A 177 -18.22 21.67 25.74
CA LEU A 177 -17.09 21.36 24.85
C LEU A 177 -16.28 20.18 25.39
N GLY A 178 -16.04 20.11 26.70
CA GLY A 178 -15.37 18.97 27.36
C GLY A 178 -16.12 17.65 27.20
N GLU A 179 -17.46 17.68 27.25
CA GLU A 179 -18.31 16.51 26.94
C GLU A 179 -18.19 16.09 25.46
N GLN A 180 -18.17 17.04 24.52
CA GLN A 180 -17.98 16.75 23.09
C GLN A 180 -16.60 16.16 22.77
N LEU A 181 -15.56 16.57 23.49
CA LEU A 181 -14.21 16.00 23.39
C LEU A 181 -14.08 14.65 24.13
N GLY A 182 -15.10 14.27 24.90
CA GLY A 182 -15.09 13.12 25.81
C GLY A 182 -14.05 13.23 26.92
N LEU A 183 -13.67 14.44 27.31
CA LEU A 183 -12.93 14.69 28.56
C LEU A 183 -13.85 14.48 29.77
N LEU A 184 -15.12 14.79 29.60
CA LEU A 184 -16.19 14.55 30.55
C LEU A 184 -17.21 13.55 30.00
N LYS A 185 -17.85 12.79 30.89
CA LYS A 185 -19.04 11.98 30.60
C LYS A 185 -20.18 12.35 31.54
N ARG A 186 -21.41 12.10 31.10
CA ARG A 186 -22.61 12.30 31.90
C ARG A 186 -23.47 11.05 31.88
N GLN A 187 -23.99 10.64 33.04
CA GLN A 187 -24.91 9.49 33.13
C GLN A 187 -26.30 9.86 32.58
N ASP A 188 -26.82 11.01 32.98
CA ASP A 188 -28.12 11.55 32.55
C ASP A 188 -28.08 13.09 32.58
N GLN A 189 -29.03 13.78 31.95
CA GLN A 189 -28.99 15.25 31.84
C GLN A 189 -29.12 15.99 33.18
N ASN A 190 -29.59 15.33 34.25
CA ASN A 190 -29.83 15.96 35.55
C ASN A 190 -28.65 15.80 36.52
N LYS A 191 -27.66 14.97 36.17
CA LYS A 191 -26.45 14.77 36.96
C LYS A 191 -25.30 15.62 36.45
N ASP A 192 -24.41 15.95 37.38
CA ASP A 192 -23.15 16.60 37.04
C ASP A 192 -22.28 15.68 36.17
N PRO A 193 -21.59 16.25 35.17
CA PRO A 193 -20.65 15.51 34.37
C PRO A 193 -19.42 15.17 35.20
N TYR A 194 -18.78 14.05 34.88
CA TYR A 194 -17.61 13.53 35.58
C TYR A 194 -16.44 13.30 34.63
N ASP A 195 -15.22 13.37 35.17
CA ASP A 195 -13.96 13.14 34.47
C ASP A 195 -13.95 11.75 33.82
N PHE A 196 -13.79 11.66 32.50
CA PHE A 196 -13.74 10.38 31.80
C PHE A 196 -12.41 9.65 32.04
N PHE A 197 -11.30 10.40 31.97
CA PHE A 197 -9.95 9.89 32.16
C PHE A 197 -9.52 10.06 33.61
N ARG A 198 -9.63 8.99 34.39
CA ARG A 198 -9.33 8.98 35.83
C ARG A 198 -8.23 7.99 36.13
N ASN A 199 -7.25 8.40 36.93
CA ASN A 199 -6.10 7.58 37.32
C ASN A 199 -5.40 6.94 36.09
N ARG A 200 -5.14 7.76 35.06
CA ARG A 200 -4.66 7.30 33.75
C ARG A 200 -3.46 8.12 33.28
N ILE A 201 -2.46 7.44 32.74
CA ILE A 201 -1.39 8.07 31.96
C ILE A 201 -2.00 8.53 30.63
N MET A 202 -1.79 9.79 30.31
CA MET A 202 -2.43 10.48 29.19
C MET A 202 -1.45 10.65 28.04
N PHE A 203 -1.85 10.15 26.88
CA PHE A 203 -1.12 10.29 25.62
C PHE A 203 -1.96 11.16 24.67
N PRO A 204 -1.53 12.38 24.34
CA PRO A 204 -2.26 13.23 23.41
C PRO A 204 -2.19 12.66 21.99
N VAL A 205 -3.30 12.78 21.27
CA VAL A 205 -3.37 12.53 19.83
C VAL A 205 -3.29 13.87 19.15
N ILE A 206 -2.25 14.05 18.33
CA ILE A 206 -1.90 15.32 17.70
C ILE A 206 -2.04 15.18 16.19
N ASP A 207 -2.74 16.12 15.56
CA ASP A 207 -2.91 16.14 14.11
C ASP A 207 -1.61 16.56 13.39
N THR A 208 -1.61 16.49 12.05
CA THR A 208 -0.44 16.86 11.23
C THR A 208 -0.08 18.34 11.30
N ARG A 209 -0.95 19.20 11.85
CA ARG A 209 -0.71 20.63 12.08
C ARG A 209 -0.22 20.92 13.50
N GLY A 210 0.00 19.89 14.32
CA GLY A 210 0.47 20.05 15.69
C GLY A 210 -0.63 20.38 16.70
N ARG A 211 -1.91 20.20 16.36
CA ARG A 211 -3.03 20.49 17.27
C ARG A 211 -3.50 19.23 17.99
N VAL A 212 -3.78 19.36 19.28
CA VAL A 212 -4.33 18.26 20.09
C VAL A 212 -5.79 18.03 19.72
N VAL A 213 -6.12 16.83 19.26
CA VAL A 213 -7.47 16.47 18.79
C VAL A 213 -8.18 15.48 19.72
N ALA A 214 -7.42 14.66 20.45
CA ALA A 214 -7.96 13.62 21.32
C ALA A 214 -6.90 13.14 22.32
N PHE A 215 -7.29 12.20 23.19
CA PHE A 215 -6.39 11.55 24.13
C PHE A 215 -6.60 10.03 24.15
N SER A 216 -5.52 9.31 24.41
CA SER A 216 -5.53 7.91 24.86
C SER A 216 -5.09 7.85 26.33
N GLY A 217 -5.83 7.14 27.16
CA GLY A 217 -5.60 7.05 28.60
C GLY A 217 -5.35 5.62 29.05
N ARG A 218 -4.17 5.34 29.58
CA ARG A 218 -3.81 4.03 30.16
C ARG A 218 -4.01 4.01 31.66
N ILE A 219 -4.80 3.07 32.18
CA ILE A 219 -5.04 2.97 33.63
C ILE A 219 -3.77 2.61 34.39
N LEU A 220 -3.60 3.23 35.56
CA LEU A 220 -2.52 2.94 36.49
C LEU A 220 -3.03 1.99 37.59
N GLY A 221 -2.29 0.92 37.84
CA GLY A 221 -2.66 -0.11 38.82
C GLY A 221 -3.69 -1.12 38.30
N GLU A 222 -4.14 -2.01 39.18
CA GLU A 222 -5.15 -3.01 38.86
C GLU A 222 -6.56 -2.39 38.85
N SER A 223 -7.36 -2.76 37.85
CA SER A 223 -8.74 -2.31 37.70
C SER A 223 -9.52 -3.26 36.81
N GLU A 224 -10.84 -3.36 37.04
CA GLU A 224 -11.77 -4.03 36.13
C GLU A 224 -12.04 -3.20 34.86
N GLU A 225 -11.69 -1.91 34.84
CA GLU A 225 -11.82 -1.06 33.66
C GLU A 225 -10.81 -1.45 32.57
N ALA A 226 -11.15 -1.15 31.31
CA ALA A 226 -10.24 -1.38 30.19
C ALA A 226 -8.87 -0.68 30.38
N LYS A 227 -7.80 -1.44 30.10
CA LYS A 227 -6.40 -0.99 30.23
C LYS A 227 -6.15 0.32 29.49
N TYR A 228 -6.69 0.46 28.27
CA TYR A 228 -6.68 1.70 27.49
C TYR A 228 -8.10 2.14 27.15
N ILE A 229 -8.32 3.45 27.21
CA ILE A 229 -9.52 4.10 26.68
C ILE A 229 -9.12 5.27 25.79
N ASN A 230 -9.90 5.55 24.75
CA ASN A 230 -9.63 6.63 23.81
C ASN A 230 -10.82 7.62 23.80
N SER A 231 -10.54 8.91 23.61
CA SER A 231 -11.58 9.92 23.37
C SER A 231 -12.56 9.45 22.28
N PRO A 232 -13.86 9.76 22.37
CA PRO A 232 -14.84 9.48 21.30
C PRO A 232 -14.57 10.34 20.06
N ASN A 233 -15.23 10.05 18.93
CA ASN A 233 -15.20 10.94 17.76
C ASN A 233 -15.79 12.31 18.13
N SER A 234 -15.25 13.37 17.53
CA SER A 234 -15.70 14.75 17.71
C SER A 234 -15.57 15.53 16.39
N LEU A 235 -15.95 16.80 16.38
CA LEU A 235 -15.79 17.65 15.19
C LEU A 235 -14.32 17.85 14.77
N ILE A 236 -13.38 17.65 15.70
CA ILE A 236 -11.93 17.79 15.46
C ILE A 236 -11.19 16.45 15.46
N TYR A 237 -11.86 15.33 15.77
CA TYR A 237 -11.23 14.01 15.86
C TYR A 237 -12.08 12.91 15.24
N ASP A 238 -11.49 12.19 14.28
CA ASP A 238 -12.07 10.99 13.70
C ASP A 238 -11.07 9.84 13.78
N LYS A 239 -11.40 8.84 14.63
CA LYS A 239 -10.60 7.63 14.86
C LYS A 239 -10.31 6.84 13.60
N SER A 240 -11.19 6.91 12.59
CA SER A 240 -11.06 6.14 11.36
C SER A 240 -10.06 6.74 10.38
N ARG A 241 -9.48 7.91 10.70
CA ARG A 241 -8.52 8.62 9.84
C ARG A 241 -7.42 9.30 10.66
N THR A 242 -7.17 8.85 11.88
CA THR A 242 -6.17 9.48 12.75
C THR A 242 -5.25 8.43 13.32
N PHE A 243 -3.97 8.63 13.11
CA PHE A 243 -2.94 7.82 13.72
C PHE A 243 -2.32 8.55 14.90
N TYR A 244 -2.03 7.83 15.97
CA TYR A 244 -1.06 8.27 16.94
C TYR A 244 0.33 8.34 16.29
N ASN A 245 1.14 9.30 16.75
CA ASN A 245 2.52 9.54 16.32
C ASN A 245 2.73 10.02 14.87
N LEU A 246 1.66 10.26 14.10
CA LEU A 246 1.81 10.76 12.73
C LEU A 246 2.40 12.18 12.69
N ASN A 247 2.12 13.03 13.67
CA ASN A 247 2.68 14.37 13.75
C ASN A 247 4.22 14.36 13.84
N LEU A 248 4.80 13.37 14.54
CA LEU A 248 6.25 13.18 14.66
C LEU A 248 6.83 12.38 13.49
N SER A 249 6.03 11.50 12.89
CA SER A 249 6.51 10.56 11.87
C SER A 249 6.28 11.00 10.42
N GLN A 250 5.43 12.00 10.17
CA GLN A 250 5.01 12.37 8.81
C GLN A 250 6.16 12.73 7.87
N ASP A 251 7.17 13.42 8.38
CA ASP A 251 8.31 13.85 7.56
C ASP A 251 9.22 12.67 7.22
N SER A 252 9.48 11.80 8.21
CA SER A 252 10.25 10.58 8.00
C SER A 252 9.53 9.61 7.06
N ILE A 253 8.21 9.43 7.20
CA ILE A 253 7.40 8.63 6.27
C ILE A 253 7.50 9.17 4.84
N ARG A 254 7.37 10.49 4.65
CA ARG A 254 7.46 11.10 3.31
C ARG A 254 8.85 10.94 2.70
N LYS A 255 9.89 11.08 3.52
CA LYS A 255 11.29 11.00 3.11
C LYS A 255 11.72 9.58 2.74
N THR A 256 11.35 8.59 3.55
CA THR A 256 11.70 7.18 3.29
C THR A 256 10.75 6.52 2.32
N ARG A 257 9.52 7.05 2.20
CA ARG A 257 8.40 6.42 1.49
C ARG A 257 7.97 5.10 2.12
N GLU A 258 8.25 4.95 3.41
CA GLU A 258 7.96 3.76 4.21
C GLU A 258 7.16 4.14 5.47
N ALA A 259 6.28 3.26 5.93
CA ALA A 259 5.61 3.40 7.23
C ALA A 259 5.62 2.07 8.00
N VAL A 260 5.79 2.11 9.32
CA VAL A 260 5.52 0.98 10.22
C VAL A 260 4.17 1.21 10.91
N ILE A 261 3.29 0.22 10.84
CA ILE A 261 2.02 0.21 11.58
C ILE A 261 2.13 -0.78 12.72
N VAL A 262 1.84 -0.29 13.93
CA VAL A 262 1.74 -1.07 15.18
C VAL A 262 0.36 -0.91 15.80
N GLU A 263 0.04 -1.68 16.85
CA GLU A 263 -1.29 -1.67 17.46
C GLU A 263 -1.50 -0.54 18.47
N GLY A 264 -0.49 -0.28 19.31
CA GLY A 264 -0.63 0.54 20.50
C GLY A 264 0.26 1.78 20.53
N VAL A 265 -0.07 2.65 21.48
CA VAL A 265 0.69 3.87 21.79
C VAL A 265 2.11 3.52 22.25
N PHE A 266 2.26 2.53 23.13
CA PHE A 266 3.58 2.14 23.62
C PHE A 266 4.44 1.61 22.48
N ASP A 267 3.91 0.75 21.61
CA ASP A 267 4.64 0.19 20.46
C ASP A 267 5.21 1.29 19.56
N ALA A 268 4.39 2.30 19.26
CA ALA A 268 4.83 3.44 18.45
C ALA A 268 5.94 4.23 19.16
N ILE A 269 5.79 4.49 20.46
CA ILE A 269 6.81 5.17 21.27
C ILE A 269 8.11 4.34 21.31
N GLY A 270 8.02 3.04 21.55
CA GLY A 270 9.18 2.14 21.66
C GLY A 270 10.02 2.13 20.39
N LEU A 271 9.38 1.89 19.25
CA LEU A 271 10.05 1.90 17.94
C LEU A 271 10.61 3.29 17.60
N PHE A 272 9.84 4.36 17.83
CA PHE A 272 10.29 5.73 17.54
C PHE A 272 11.55 6.09 18.33
N ARG A 273 11.61 5.74 19.62
CA ARG A 273 12.78 5.98 20.49
C ARG A 273 14.02 5.20 20.07
N ARG A 274 13.84 4.08 19.35
CA ARG A 274 14.94 3.35 18.71
C ARG A 274 15.32 3.91 17.34
N GLY A 275 14.77 5.05 16.93
CA GLY A 275 15.09 5.72 15.69
C GLY A 275 14.36 5.16 14.46
N ILE A 276 13.30 4.38 14.68
CA ILE A 276 12.33 4.00 13.64
C ILE A 276 11.26 5.10 13.59
N GLU A 277 11.63 6.25 13.01
CA GLU A 277 10.85 7.49 13.06
C GLU A 277 9.65 7.54 12.11
N PHE A 278 9.34 6.45 11.41
CA PHE A 278 8.26 6.36 10.43
C PHE A 278 7.15 5.42 10.92
N VAL A 279 6.89 5.43 12.24
CA VAL A 279 5.98 4.52 12.94
C VAL A 279 4.68 5.20 13.38
N VAL A 280 3.56 4.55 13.14
CA VAL A 280 2.21 5.04 13.47
C VAL A 280 1.33 3.96 14.08
N ALA A 281 0.36 4.35 14.91
CA ALA A 281 -0.61 3.41 15.49
C ALA A 281 -2.06 3.90 15.27
N PRO A 282 -2.97 3.10 14.69
CA PRO A 282 -4.39 3.42 14.62
C PRO A 282 -5.02 3.21 16.00
N LEU A 283 -5.58 4.27 16.60
CA LEU A 283 -6.13 4.17 17.96
C LEU A 283 -7.59 3.69 17.97
N GLY A 284 -7.85 2.52 18.54
CA GLY A 284 -9.20 2.05 18.86
C GLY A 284 -9.76 1.00 17.90
N THR A 285 -10.62 1.39 16.94
CA THR A 285 -11.50 0.48 16.15
C THR A 285 -10.78 -0.38 15.09
N GLY A 286 -9.46 -0.50 15.20
CA GLY A 286 -8.60 -1.13 14.20
C GLY A 286 -8.30 -0.24 12.99
N PHE A 287 -7.49 -0.78 12.07
CA PHE A 287 -7.09 -0.13 10.83
C PHE A 287 -8.25 -0.09 9.80
N THR A 288 -8.36 1.00 9.03
CA THR A 288 -9.55 1.32 8.21
C THR A 288 -9.15 1.85 6.83
N GLU A 289 -10.10 1.99 5.91
CA GLU A 289 -9.87 2.65 4.61
C GLU A 289 -9.46 4.13 4.75
N GLY A 290 -9.99 4.85 5.76
CA GLY A 290 -9.59 6.23 6.02
C GLY A 290 -8.11 6.37 6.37
N HIS A 291 -7.58 5.40 7.12
CA HIS A 291 -6.15 5.27 7.41
C HIS A 291 -5.34 5.00 6.13
N VAL A 292 -5.80 4.10 5.26
CA VAL A 292 -5.14 3.82 3.97
C VAL A 292 -5.07 5.07 3.09
N ARG A 293 -6.15 5.85 3.01
CA ARG A 293 -6.18 7.09 2.19
C ARG A 293 -5.13 8.11 2.64
N ILE A 294 -4.79 8.14 3.92
CA ILE A 294 -3.73 9.01 4.43
C ILE A 294 -2.36 8.44 4.06
N LEU A 295 -2.12 7.16 4.38
CA LEU A 295 -0.81 6.54 4.18
C LEU A 295 -0.42 6.39 2.72
N LYS A 296 -1.35 6.05 1.80
CA LYS A 296 -1.01 5.83 0.39
C LYS A 296 -0.44 7.06 -0.31
N ASN A 297 -0.72 8.25 0.20
CA ASN A 297 -0.14 9.50 -0.32
C ASN A 297 1.25 9.78 0.26
N MET A 298 1.65 9.08 1.31
CA MET A 298 2.84 9.36 2.12
C MET A 298 3.86 8.22 2.14
N ALA A 299 3.45 6.97 1.91
CA ALA A 299 4.30 5.79 1.84
C ALA A 299 3.90 4.90 0.65
N ASP A 300 4.91 4.28 0.05
CA ASP A 300 4.75 3.31 -1.05
C ASP A 300 4.86 1.87 -0.50
N LYS A 301 5.55 1.73 0.64
CA LYS A 301 5.74 0.46 1.37
C LYS A 301 5.30 0.60 2.82
N VAL A 302 4.58 -0.39 3.33
CA VAL A 302 4.10 -0.46 4.71
C VAL A 302 4.56 -1.76 5.37
N TYR A 303 5.15 -1.64 6.55
CA TYR A 303 5.47 -2.75 7.43
C TYR A 303 4.39 -2.86 8.51
N LEU A 304 3.84 -4.05 8.69
CA LEU A 304 2.93 -4.36 9.79
C LEU A 304 3.70 -5.09 10.88
N MET A 305 3.86 -4.46 12.04
CA MET A 305 4.53 -5.04 13.21
C MET A 305 3.52 -5.06 14.36
N MET A 306 2.71 -6.13 14.39
CA MET A 306 1.59 -6.30 15.31
C MET A 306 1.99 -7.15 16.52
N ASP A 307 1.11 -7.27 17.50
CA ASP A 307 1.32 -8.17 18.65
C ASP A 307 1.37 -9.62 18.16
N SER A 308 2.17 -10.46 18.83
CA SER A 308 2.37 -11.87 18.46
C SER A 308 1.22 -12.79 18.91
N ASP A 309 0.01 -12.26 18.98
CA ASP A 309 -1.19 -12.97 19.41
C ASP A 309 -2.24 -13.08 18.28
N LYS A 310 -3.33 -13.82 18.55
CA LYS A 310 -4.40 -14.04 17.56
C LYS A 310 -5.12 -12.75 17.16
N ALA A 311 -5.17 -11.73 18.02
CA ALA A 311 -5.80 -10.46 17.71
C ALA A 311 -4.91 -9.66 16.75
N GLY A 312 -3.60 -9.62 17.01
CA GLY A 312 -2.61 -8.98 16.14
C GLY A 312 -2.52 -9.61 14.76
N THR A 313 -2.52 -10.95 14.68
CA THR A 313 -2.58 -11.65 13.38
C THR A 313 -3.83 -11.28 12.57
N LYS A 314 -5.01 -11.22 13.22
CA LYS A 314 -6.26 -10.77 12.56
C LYS A 314 -6.20 -9.30 12.14
N GLY A 315 -5.58 -8.45 12.95
CA GLY A 315 -5.33 -7.05 12.65
C GLY A 315 -4.45 -6.89 11.40
N ALA A 316 -3.34 -7.63 11.34
CA ALA A 316 -2.45 -7.68 10.19
C ALA A 316 -3.19 -8.15 8.92
N PHE A 317 -3.94 -9.25 9.01
CA PHE A 317 -4.73 -9.78 7.88
C PHE A 317 -5.72 -8.73 7.32
N ARG A 318 -6.42 -8.00 8.20
CA ARG A 318 -7.30 -6.91 7.79
C ARG A 318 -6.53 -5.76 7.14
N ALA A 319 -5.40 -5.36 7.70
CA ALA A 319 -4.60 -4.26 7.19
C ALA A 319 -4.00 -4.57 5.81
N VAL A 320 -3.47 -5.79 5.61
CA VAL A 320 -2.98 -6.27 4.30
C VAL A 320 -4.09 -6.16 3.25
N ASN A 321 -5.29 -6.67 3.53
CA ASN A 321 -6.40 -6.59 2.59
C ASN A 321 -6.77 -5.16 2.18
N LEU A 322 -6.72 -4.21 3.11
CA LEU A 322 -7.06 -2.81 2.83
C LEU A 322 -5.96 -2.08 2.04
N LEU A 323 -4.69 -2.35 2.37
CA LEU A 323 -3.54 -1.70 1.73
C LEU A 323 -3.27 -2.25 0.34
N SER A 324 -3.29 -3.58 0.16
CA SER A 324 -3.00 -4.23 -1.12
C SER A 324 -4.03 -3.85 -2.20
N LYS A 325 -5.31 -3.64 -1.82
CA LYS A 325 -6.35 -3.15 -2.74
C LYS A 325 -6.03 -1.77 -3.34
N GLU A 326 -5.27 -0.96 -2.63
CA GLU A 326 -4.86 0.38 -3.05
C GLU A 326 -3.44 0.39 -3.65
N GLY A 327 -2.87 -0.78 -3.93
CA GLY A 327 -1.56 -0.93 -4.57
C GLY A 327 -0.36 -0.63 -3.67
N VAL A 328 -0.55 -0.54 -2.36
CA VAL A 328 0.55 -0.31 -1.40
C VAL A 328 1.29 -1.62 -1.18
N VAL A 329 2.63 -1.59 -1.24
CA VAL A 329 3.45 -2.78 -0.95
C VAL A 329 3.42 -3.04 0.55
N VAL A 330 3.04 -4.24 0.96
CA VAL A 330 2.93 -4.59 2.38
C VAL A 330 3.85 -5.75 2.74
N LYS A 331 4.57 -5.58 3.85
CA LYS A 331 5.32 -6.64 4.53
C LYS A 331 4.80 -6.83 5.94
N VAL A 332 4.76 -8.08 6.42
CA VAL A 332 4.31 -8.45 7.76
C VAL A 332 5.50 -8.95 8.55
N CYS A 333 5.82 -8.23 9.61
CA CYS A 333 6.93 -8.49 10.51
C CYS A 333 6.50 -9.50 11.57
N HIS A 334 7.20 -10.63 11.65
CA HIS A 334 7.02 -11.59 12.73
C HIS A 334 8.04 -11.30 13.83
N ILE A 335 7.57 -10.96 15.02
CA ILE A 335 8.46 -10.67 16.15
C ILE A 335 9.02 -12.02 16.66
N PRO A 336 10.35 -12.23 16.67
CA PRO A 336 10.94 -13.52 17.03
C PRO A 336 10.87 -13.79 18.54
N GLU A 337 10.98 -12.76 19.36
CA GLU A 337 10.93 -12.84 20.81
C GLU A 337 10.18 -11.65 21.43
N GLY A 338 9.53 -11.87 22.57
CA GLY A 338 8.66 -10.88 23.19
C GLY A 338 7.20 -11.00 22.75
N LYS A 339 6.36 -10.11 23.28
CA LYS A 339 4.90 -10.15 23.08
C LYS A 339 4.40 -9.12 22.07
N ASP A 340 4.98 -7.93 22.14
CA ASP A 340 4.57 -6.75 21.40
C ASP A 340 5.81 -5.99 20.87
N PRO A 341 5.64 -5.06 19.89
CA PRO A 341 6.75 -4.28 19.37
C PRO A 341 7.46 -3.42 20.43
N PHE A 342 6.75 -3.02 21.50
CA PHE A 342 7.38 -2.31 22.61
C PHE A 342 8.40 -3.16 23.35
N ASP A 343 8.05 -4.38 23.77
CA ASP A 343 8.97 -5.32 24.43
C ASP A 343 10.17 -5.62 23.52
N TYR A 344 9.92 -5.86 22.22
CA TYR A 344 11.00 -6.06 21.26
C TYR A 344 11.94 -4.84 21.21
N SER A 345 11.38 -3.63 21.14
CA SER A 345 12.18 -2.39 21.11
C SER A 345 13.02 -2.17 22.38
N ILE A 346 12.68 -2.77 23.52
CA ILE A 346 13.49 -2.63 24.74
C ILE A 346 14.83 -3.35 24.59
N HIS A 347 14.85 -4.50 23.93
CA HIS A 347 16.01 -5.39 23.86
C HIS A 347 16.84 -5.23 22.58
N HIS A 348 16.30 -4.54 21.56
CA HIS A 348 16.97 -4.38 20.27
C HIS A 348 17.31 -2.93 19.91
N ASN A 349 18.39 -2.78 19.17
CA ASN A 349 18.85 -1.50 18.64
C ASN A 349 18.21 -1.18 17.28
N LYS A 350 18.50 0.04 16.77
CA LYS A 350 17.93 0.54 15.50
C LYS A 350 18.19 -0.39 14.32
N GLN A 351 19.41 -0.90 14.20
CA GLN A 351 19.82 -1.72 13.06
C GLN A 351 19.12 -3.08 13.10
N GLU A 352 19.11 -3.73 14.26
CA GLU A 352 18.41 -5.03 14.44
C GLU A 352 16.92 -4.93 14.10
N ILE A 353 16.25 -3.85 14.52
CA ILE A 353 14.84 -3.63 14.16
C ILE A 353 14.70 -3.38 12.65
N ARG A 354 15.64 -2.66 12.03
CA ARG A 354 15.62 -2.43 10.58
C ARG A 354 15.82 -3.73 9.80
N ASP A 355 16.76 -4.56 10.21
CA ASP A 355 17.04 -5.86 9.62
C ASP A 355 15.78 -6.74 9.70
N LEU A 356 15.12 -6.78 10.85
CA LEU A 356 13.85 -7.50 11.02
C LEU A 356 12.75 -6.98 10.07
N LEU A 357 12.63 -5.66 9.90
CA LEU A 357 11.67 -5.09 8.95
C LEU A 357 12.03 -5.48 7.51
N GLU A 358 13.30 -5.50 7.14
CA GLU A 358 13.75 -5.89 5.79
C GLU A 358 13.48 -7.37 5.49
N GLU A 359 13.69 -8.24 6.47
CA GLU A 359 13.41 -9.69 6.44
C GLU A 359 11.91 -10.02 6.51
N ALA A 360 11.06 -9.04 6.83
CA ALA A 360 9.63 -9.25 6.98
C ALA A 360 8.99 -9.90 5.75
N ALA A 361 8.05 -10.81 6.03
CA ALA A 361 7.41 -11.64 5.02
C ALA A 361 6.54 -10.77 4.09
N PRO A 362 6.57 -11.01 2.76
CA PRO A 362 5.62 -10.41 1.84
C PRO A 362 4.17 -10.69 2.24
N ALA A 363 3.27 -9.75 1.96
CA ALA A 363 1.85 -9.88 2.25
C ALA A 363 1.21 -11.16 1.69
N SER A 364 1.58 -11.59 0.48
CA SER A 364 1.07 -12.83 -0.11
C SER A 364 1.41 -14.05 0.75
N GLN A 365 2.68 -14.18 1.15
CA GLN A 365 3.14 -15.29 1.98
C GLN A 365 2.41 -15.34 3.33
N PHE A 366 2.28 -14.18 3.99
CA PHE A 366 1.55 -14.08 5.25
C PHE A 366 0.06 -14.46 5.08
N MET A 367 -0.62 -13.88 4.09
CA MET A 367 -2.04 -14.13 3.85
C MET A 367 -2.32 -15.61 3.59
N ILE A 368 -1.51 -16.24 2.74
CA ILE A 368 -1.65 -17.66 2.43
C ILE A 368 -1.45 -18.52 3.67
N ARG A 369 -0.40 -18.26 4.47
CA ARG A 369 -0.16 -19.00 5.71
C ARG A 369 -1.39 -19.00 6.63
N GLU A 370 -1.99 -17.82 6.80
CA GLU A 370 -3.19 -17.64 7.62
C GLU A 370 -4.41 -18.35 7.04
N ILE A 371 -4.62 -18.29 5.72
CA ILE A 371 -5.73 -18.97 5.03
C ILE A 371 -5.61 -20.49 5.16
N LEU A 372 -4.40 -21.02 5.02
CA LEU A 372 -4.11 -22.44 5.17
C LEU A 372 -4.28 -22.93 6.61
N GLY A 373 -4.33 -22.03 7.60
CA GLY A 373 -4.51 -22.36 9.00
C GLY A 373 -3.34 -23.14 9.59
N GLY A 374 -2.12 -22.89 9.09
CA GLY A 374 -0.89 -23.56 9.54
C GLY A 374 -0.61 -24.90 8.86
N ALA A 375 -1.45 -25.37 7.92
CA ALA A 375 -1.14 -26.54 7.11
C ALA A 375 0.11 -26.29 6.26
N GLY A 376 1.03 -27.26 6.28
CA GLY A 376 2.32 -27.18 5.59
C GLY A 376 2.68 -28.46 4.82
N PRO A 377 3.92 -28.61 4.35
CA PRO A 377 4.33 -29.73 3.51
C PRO A 377 4.25 -31.09 4.22
N THR A 378 4.41 -31.10 5.54
CA THR A 378 4.38 -32.30 6.39
C THR A 378 3.03 -32.52 7.09
N SER A 379 2.03 -31.67 6.82
CA SER A 379 0.69 -31.82 7.40
C SER A 379 -0.04 -33.06 6.86
N LEU A 380 -1.02 -33.54 7.62
CA LEU A 380 -1.90 -34.62 7.21
C LEU A 380 -2.66 -34.26 5.93
N ALA A 381 -3.04 -35.27 5.15
CA ALA A 381 -3.75 -35.07 3.88
C ALA A 381 -5.06 -34.30 4.07
N GLU A 382 -5.81 -34.60 5.13
CA GLU A 382 -7.07 -33.93 5.47
C GLU A 382 -6.87 -32.45 5.81
N GLU A 383 -5.77 -32.11 6.50
CA GLU A 383 -5.41 -30.73 6.83
C GLU A 383 -5.02 -29.95 5.57
N LYS A 384 -4.22 -30.56 4.68
CA LYS A 384 -3.87 -29.96 3.39
C LYS A 384 -5.12 -29.72 2.54
N GLN A 385 -6.02 -30.71 2.44
CA GLN A 385 -7.28 -30.56 1.71
C GLN A 385 -8.17 -29.46 2.29
N ALA A 386 -8.27 -29.37 3.62
CA ALA A 386 -8.99 -28.27 4.27
C ALA A 386 -8.34 -26.90 3.97
N GLY A 387 -7.01 -26.83 3.96
CA GLY A 387 -6.25 -25.64 3.54
C GLY A 387 -6.53 -25.24 2.10
N VAL A 388 -6.45 -26.19 1.15
CA VAL A 388 -6.77 -25.99 -0.27
C VAL A 388 -8.19 -25.47 -0.44
N LYS A 389 -9.17 -26.04 0.27
CA LYS A 389 -10.56 -25.58 0.21
C LYS A 389 -10.69 -24.10 0.62
N LYS A 390 -10.06 -23.71 1.74
CA LYS A 390 -10.05 -22.31 2.21
C LYS A 390 -9.34 -21.38 1.23
N LEU A 391 -8.23 -21.83 0.65
CA LEU A 391 -7.52 -21.10 -0.41
C LEU A 391 -8.44 -20.84 -1.60
N PHE A 392 -9.12 -21.86 -2.11
CA PHE A 392 -10.04 -21.69 -3.24
C PHE A 392 -11.21 -20.76 -2.89
N GLU A 393 -11.76 -20.84 -1.68
CA GLU A 393 -12.79 -19.90 -1.20
C GLU A 393 -12.31 -18.45 -1.18
N PHE A 394 -11.06 -18.21 -0.77
CA PHE A 394 -10.44 -16.88 -0.78
C PHE A 394 -10.20 -16.34 -2.20
N LEU A 395 -9.86 -17.19 -3.16
CA LEU A 395 -9.53 -16.81 -4.54
C LEU A 395 -10.74 -16.61 -5.44
N LYS A 396 -11.85 -17.32 -5.18
CA LYS A 396 -13.11 -17.21 -5.95
C LYS A 396 -13.57 -15.77 -6.23
N PRO A 397 -13.60 -14.84 -5.26
CA PRO A 397 -14.05 -13.47 -5.51
C PRO A 397 -13.03 -12.59 -6.26
N MET A 398 -11.82 -13.06 -6.55
CA MET A 398 -10.83 -12.28 -7.29
C MET A 398 -11.16 -12.24 -8.78
N GLU A 399 -11.12 -11.06 -9.39
CA GLU A 399 -11.42 -10.89 -10.82
C GLU A 399 -10.22 -11.22 -11.72
N LYS A 400 -9.02 -10.77 -11.32
CA LYS A 400 -7.81 -10.91 -12.13
C LYS A 400 -7.20 -12.31 -11.99
N GLU A 401 -7.02 -12.98 -13.12
CA GLU A 401 -6.42 -14.31 -13.15
C GLU A 401 -4.95 -14.31 -12.71
N THR A 402 -4.22 -13.24 -13.02
CA THR A 402 -2.82 -13.05 -12.58
C THR A 402 -2.69 -13.01 -11.07
N ASP A 403 -3.64 -12.34 -10.38
CA ASP A 403 -3.62 -12.25 -8.92
C ASP A 403 -3.88 -13.63 -8.31
N LYS A 404 -4.81 -14.40 -8.88
CA LYS A 404 -5.08 -15.77 -8.45
C LYS A 404 -3.87 -16.68 -8.61
N GLN A 405 -3.14 -16.56 -9.73
CA GLN A 405 -1.94 -17.35 -9.98
C GLN A 405 -0.88 -17.11 -8.89
N VAL A 406 -0.61 -15.85 -8.54
CA VAL A 406 0.36 -15.50 -7.49
C VAL A 406 0.01 -16.16 -6.14
N TYR A 407 -1.25 -16.12 -5.74
CA TYR A 407 -1.69 -16.73 -4.48
C TYR A 407 -1.79 -18.27 -4.55
N LEU A 408 -2.11 -18.85 -5.71
CA LEU A 408 -2.12 -20.29 -5.92
C LEU A 408 -0.69 -20.86 -5.89
N GLU A 409 0.26 -20.20 -6.54
CA GLU A 409 1.67 -20.57 -6.53
C GLU A 409 2.22 -20.57 -5.10
N GLU A 410 1.96 -19.49 -4.36
CA GLU A 410 2.35 -19.41 -2.96
C GLU A 410 1.66 -20.46 -2.08
N GLY A 411 0.38 -20.76 -2.33
CA GLY A 411 -0.36 -21.84 -1.67
C GLY A 411 0.21 -23.23 -1.94
N ALA A 412 0.53 -23.53 -3.20
CA ALA A 412 1.15 -24.77 -3.62
C ALA A 412 2.51 -24.96 -2.94
N ARG A 413 3.34 -23.91 -2.96
CA ARG A 413 4.65 -23.87 -2.30
C ARG A 413 4.55 -24.14 -0.80
N GLN A 414 3.63 -23.49 -0.10
CA GLN A 414 3.47 -23.69 1.36
C GLN A 414 2.89 -25.07 1.72
N LEU A 415 2.03 -25.65 0.89
CA LEU A 415 1.47 -26.99 1.13
C LEU A 415 2.38 -28.14 0.65
N GLY A 416 3.45 -27.82 -0.08
CA GLY A 416 4.28 -28.81 -0.77
C GLY A 416 3.47 -29.60 -1.81
N LEU A 417 2.63 -28.91 -2.58
CA LEU A 417 1.86 -29.46 -3.69
C LEU A 417 2.39 -28.90 -5.01
N SER A 418 2.17 -29.61 -6.12
CA SER A 418 2.44 -29.02 -7.44
C SER A 418 1.44 -27.91 -7.74
N PHE A 419 1.95 -26.79 -8.25
CA PHE A 419 1.12 -25.67 -8.72
C PHE A 419 0.16 -26.12 -9.82
N SER A 420 0.63 -26.95 -10.76
CA SER A 420 -0.18 -27.44 -11.89
C SER A 420 -1.44 -28.18 -11.43
N SER A 421 -1.29 -29.11 -10.47
CA SER A 421 -2.40 -29.87 -9.89
C SER A 421 -3.38 -28.95 -9.15
N LEU A 422 -2.86 -28.06 -8.31
CA LEU A 422 -3.69 -27.12 -7.54
C LEU A 422 -4.46 -26.15 -8.46
N PHE A 423 -3.83 -25.71 -9.54
CA PHE A 423 -4.42 -24.82 -10.54
C PHE A 423 -5.51 -25.53 -11.35
N GLN A 424 -5.30 -26.79 -11.72
CA GLN A 424 -6.30 -27.62 -12.40
C GLN A 424 -7.54 -27.84 -11.53
N ASP A 425 -7.34 -28.16 -10.25
CA ASP A 425 -8.42 -28.31 -9.27
C ASP A 425 -9.20 -27.01 -9.09
N PHE A 426 -8.52 -25.86 -9.07
CA PHE A 426 -9.16 -24.55 -8.98
C PHE A 426 -10.03 -24.22 -10.20
N ARG A 427 -9.57 -24.54 -11.43
CA ARG A 427 -10.29 -24.26 -12.68
C ARG A 427 -11.50 -25.17 -12.93
N GLY A 428 -11.65 -26.26 -12.19
CA GLY A 428 -12.87 -27.06 -12.20
C GLY A 428 -13.19 -27.75 -13.53
N LYS A 429 -12.26 -28.51 -14.11
CA LYS A 429 -12.65 -29.52 -15.11
C LYS A 429 -13.38 -30.68 -14.39
N PRO A 430 -14.53 -31.17 -14.91
CA PRO A 430 -15.28 -32.24 -14.28
C PRO A 430 -14.60 -33.61 -14.45
N GLY A 431 -14.52 -34.34 -13.33
CA GLY A 431 -13.98 -35.69 -13.18
C GLY A 431 -12.53 -35.65 -12.69
N VAL A 432 -12.19 -36.00 -11.46
CA VAL A 432 -12.65 -37.14 -10.65
C VAL A 432 -12.84 -36.69 -9.20
N THR A 433 -14.02 -36.92 -8.63
CA THR A 433 -14.22 -36.82 -7.18
C THR A 433 -13.35 -37.87 -6.49
N SER A 434 -12.27 -37.42 -5.86
CA SER A 434 -11.45 -38.23 -4.95
C SER A 434 -12.10 -38.29 -3.57
N THR A 435 -13.15 -39.11 -3.43
CA THR A 435 -13.36 -39.82 -2.16
C THR A 435 -12.39 -40.99 -2.11
N PRO A 436 -11.74 -41.28 -0.96
CA PRO A 436 -10.85 -42.42 -0.83
C PRO A 436 -11.68 -43.70 -0.80
N ALA A 437 -12.00 -44.23 -1.99
CA ALA A 437 -12.51 -45.58 -2.12
C ALA A 437 -11.32 -46.53 -2.06
N VAL A 438 -11.32 -47.39 -1.04
CA VAL A 438 -10.53 -48.60 -0.91
C VAL A 438 -10.35 -49.24 -2.28
N VAL A 439 -9.10 -49.31 -2.74
CA VAL A 439 -8.75 -49.86 -4.06
C VAL A 439 -9.04 -51.35 -4.04
N ASP A 440 -10.18 -51.74 -4.60
CA ASP A 440 -10.44 -53.12 -4.99
C ASP A 440 -9.65 -53.39 -6.28
N THR A 441 -8.52 -54.06 -6.11
CA THR A 441 -7.63 -54.51 -7.18
C THR A 441 -8.31 -55.58 -8.01
N LYS A 442 -9.09 -55.18 -9.02
CA LYS A 442 -9.36 -55.92 -10.27
C LYS A 442 -10.43 -55.19 -11.08
N LYS A 443 -10.02 -54.25 -11.93
CA LYS A 443 -10.72 -54.02 -13.19
C LYS A 443 -9.79 -53.38 -14.21
N ASP A 444 -9.34 -54.26 -15.09
CA ASP A 444 -8.78 -54.00 -16.40
C ASP A 444 -9.56 -52.88 -17.11
N ARG A 445 -8.95 -51.71 -17.25
CA ARG A 445 -9.40 -50.63 -18.13
C ARG A 445 -8.33 -50.42 -19.18
N SER A 446 -8.56 -51.06 -20.33
CA SER A 446 -7.88 -50.76 -21.57
C SER A 446 -8.07 -49.29 -21.93
N ILE A 447 -7.02 -48.50 -21.72
CA ILE A 447 -6.92 -47.14 -22.25
C ILE A 447 -6.84 -47.27 -23.77
N GLN A 448 -7.81 -46.66 -24.47
CA GLN A 448 -7.70 -46.47 -25.92
C GLN A 448 -6.41 -45.68 -26.20
N LYS A 449 -5.55 -46.22 -27.08
CA LYS A 449 -4.29 -45.57 -27.47
C LYS A 449 -4.54 -44.10 -27.86
N PRO A 450 -3.88 -43.12 -27.23
CA PRO A 450 -3.97 -41.74 -27.66
C PRO A 450 -3.34 -41.60 -29.05
N GLY A 451 -3.83 -40.65 -29.85
CA GLY A 451 -3.19 -40.28 -31.12
C GLY A 451 -1.73 -39.87 -30.91
N LYS A 452 -0.93 -39.85 -31.99
CA LYS A 452 0.49 -39.44 -31.91
C LYS A 452 0.62 -38.09 -31.17
N PRO A 453 1.53 -37.97 -30.18
CA PRO A 453 1.72 -36.73 -29.43
C PRO A 453 2.12 -35.59 -30.38
N SER A 454 1.70 -34.36 -30.05
CA SER A 454 2.09 -33.20 -30.85
C SER A 454 3.61 -33.00 -30.81
N PRO A 455 4.21 -32.38 -31.84
CA PRO A 455 5.65 -32.12 -31.87
C PRO A 455 6.16 -31.35 -30.64
N VAL A 456 5.37 -30.42 -30.09
CA VAL A 456 5.71 -29.66 -28.87
C VAL A 456 5.92 -30.59 -27.69
N LEU A 457 4.97 -31.50 -27.45
CA LEU A 457 5.03 -32.48 -26.36
C LEU A 457 6.25 -33.39 -26.50
N VAL A 458 6.56 -33.83 -27.73
CA VAL A 458 7.75 -34.66 -28.00
C VAL A 458 9.04 -33.88 -27.73
N CYS A 459 9.08 -32.59 -28.05
CA CYS A 459 10.23 -31.73 -27.80
C CYS A 459 10.49 -31.57 -26.30
N GLU A 460 9.45 -31.29 -25.52
CA GLU A 460 9.55 -31.15 -24.06
C GLU A 460 10.04 -32.44 -23.39
N ARG A 461 9.49 -33.60 -23.78
CA ARG A 461 9.93 -34.89 -23.24
C ARG A 461 11.39 -35.19 -23.54
N LYS A 462 11.87 -34.79 -24.72
CA LYS A 462 13.29 -34.90 -25.07
C LYS A 462 14.17 -34.00 -24.20
N MET A 463 13.75 -32.77 -23.91
CA MET A 463 14.49 -31.88 -23.01
C MET A 463 14.61 -32.48 -21.61
N ILE A 464 13.52 -33.03 -21.08
CA ILE A 464 13.54 -33.76 -19.81
C ILE A 464 14.44 -34.98 -19.85
N ALA A 465 14.36 -35.79 -20.91
CA ALA A 465 15.22 -36.94 -21.07
C ALA A 465 16.71 -36.56 -21.07
N MET A 466 17.08 -35.49 -21.80
CA MET A 466 18.44 -34.96 -21.83
C MET A 466 18.90 -34.50 -20.44
N LEU A 467 18.03 -33.83 -19.68
CA LEU A 467 18.30 -33.36 -18.31
C LEU A 467 18.52 -34.54 -17.33
N ILE A 468 17.70 -35.59 -17.41
CA ILE A 468 17.87 -36.80 -16.57
C ILE A 468 19.17 -37.51 -16.91
N GLN A 469 19.53 -37.59 -18.20
CA GLN A 469 20.75 -38.24 -18.65
C GLN A 469 22.02 -37.43 -18.33
N ASN A 470 21.92 -36.10 -18.23
CA ASN A 470 23.06 -35.21 -18.01
C ASN A 470 22.68 -34.09 -17.02
N LEU A 471 22.91 -34.32 -15.72
CA LEU A 471 22.60 -33.34 -14.67
C LEU A 471 23.39 -32.03 -14.81
N GLU A 472 24.53 -32.01 -15.51
CA GLU A 472 25.25 -30.76 -15.77
C GLU A 472 24.39 -29.73 -16.51
N LEU A 473 23.36 -30.17 -17.23
CA LEU A 473 22.39 -29.30 -17.90
C LEU A 473 21.48 -28.53 -16.95
N PHE A 474 21.49 -28.82 -15.63
CA PHE A 474 20.87 -27.96 -14.64
C PHE A 474 21.49 -26.56 -14.58
N SER A 475 22.64 -26.33 -15.21
CA SER A 475 23.14 -24.97 -15.47
C SER A 475 22.17 -24.11 -16.30
N PHE A 476 21.22 -24.73 -17.00
CA PHE A 476 20.14 -24.07 -17.76
C PHE A 476 18.81 -24.03 -17.00
N ALA A 477 18.82 -24.22 -15.68
CA ALA A 477 17.59 -24.23 -14.88
C ALA A 477 16.79 -22.92 -15.00
N ASP A 478 17.47 -21.77 -15.09
CA ASP A 478 16.81 -20.47 -15.28
C ASP A 478 16.08 -20.39 -16.64
N ASP A 479 16.67 -20.95 -17.70
CA ASP A 479 16.02 -21.02 -19.01
C ASP A 479 14.81 -21.97 -18.97
N LEU A 480 14.90 -23.10 -18.27
CA LEU A 480 13.80 -24.06 -18.08
C LEU A 480 12.67 -23.50 -17.22
N LEU A 481 12.99 -22.71 -16.18
CA LEU A 481 12.01 -21.98 -15.37
C LEU A 481 11.17 -21.01 -16.19
N SER A 482 11.73 -20.47 -17.28
CA SER A 482 11.02 -19.56 -18.18
C SER A 482 10.08 -20.26 -19.18
N LEU A 483 10.15 -21.59 -19.29
CA LEU A 483 9.31 -22.37 -20.19
C LEU A 483 7.97 -22.75 -19.55
N GLU A 484 6.90 -22.56 -20.32
CA GLU A 484 5.58 -23.14 -20.01
C GLU A 484 5.45 -24.51 -20.68
N PHE A 485 5.69 -25.59 -19.92
CA PHE A 485 5.52 -26.96 -20.40
C PHE A 485 4.05 -27.26 -20.73
N ARG A 486 3.77 -27.70 -21.97
CA ARG A 486 2.44 -28.14 -22.41
C ARG A 486 2.18 -29.63 -22.16
N ASP A 487 3.24 -30.42 -22.03
CA ASP A 487 3.21 -31.83 -21.72
C ASP A 487 3.21 -32.06 -20.21
N GLU A 488 2.13 -32.65 -19.71
CA GLU A 488 1.95 -32.97 -18.28
C GLU A 488 3.09 -33.84 -17.72
N VAL A 489 3.57 -34.80 -18.51
CA VAL A 489 4.68 -35.67 -18.14
C VAL A 489 5.97 -34.86 -17.99
N SER A 490 6.27 -33.99 -18.96
CA SER A 490 7.47 -33.16 -18.93
C SER A 490 7.44 -32.15 -17.79
N ALA A 491 6.29 -31.53 -17.54
CA ALA A 491 6.07 -30.63 -16.41
C ALA A 491 6.30 -31.34 -15.08
N PHE A 492 5.73 -32.53 -14.90
CA PHE A 492 5.94 -33.36 -13.70
C PHE A 492 7.43 -33.63 -13.46
N PHE A 493 8.14 -34.09 -14.49
CA PHE A 493 9.56 -34.41 -14.34
C PHE A 493 10.39 -33.17 -14.09
N TRP A 494 10.11 -32.03 -14.75
CA TRP A 494 10.78 -30.77 -14.46
C TRP A 494 10.63 -30.39 -12.98
N ASP A 495 9.40 -30.37 -12.46
CA ASP A 495 9.10 -30.05 -11.07
C ASP A 495 9.83 -31.00 -10.10
N TYR A 496 9.78 -32.30 -10.38
CA TYR A 496 10.43 -33.34 -9.58
C TYR A 496 11.96 -33.14 -9.54
N LEU A 497 12.57 -33.02 -10.72
CA LEU A 497 14.01 -32.89 -10.90
C LEU A 497 14.53 -31.58 -10.30
N TYR A 498 13.82 -30.47 -10.51
CA TYR A 498 14.17 -29.16 -9.96
C TYR A 498 14.03 -29.11 -8.44
N THR A 499 12.98 -29.72 -7.87
CA THR A 499 12.83 -29.85 -6.41
C THR A 499 13.99 -30.62 -5.79
N LYS A 500 14.41 -31.70 -6.44
CA LYS A 500 15.53 -32.53 -5.96
C LYS A 500 16.88 -31.85 -6.09
N TYR A 501 17.07 -31.11 -7.17
CA TYR A 501 18.23 -30.23 -7.36
C TYR A 501 18.34 -29.18 -6.24
N LEU A 502 17.24 -28.50 -5.88
CA LEU A 502 17.22 -27.53 -4.78
C LEU A 502 17.52 -28.16 -3.40
N GLN A 503 17.22 -29.45 -3.23
CA GLN A 503 17.50 -30.21 -2.01
C GLN A 503 18.97 -30.69 -1.91
N ASN A 504 19.83 -30.36 -2.89
CA ASN A 504 21.20 -30.88 -3.03
C ASN A 504 21.26 -32.43 -3.03
N GLU A 505 20.20 -33.10 -3.51
CA GLU A 505 20.21 -34.54 -3.71
C GLU A 505 20.96 -34.86 -5.02
N ASN A 506 22.14 -35.48 -4.94
CA ASN A 506 22.84 -36.01 -6.10
C ASN A 506 22.10 -37.26 -6.60
N LEU A 507 21.32 -37.11 -7.68
CA LEU A 507 20.51 -38.19 -8.26
C LEU A 507 21.07 -38.64 -9.60
N THR A 508 21.48 -39.89 -9.73
CA THR A 508 21.80 -40.50 -11.02
C THR A 508 20.52 -40.78 -11.84
N ALA A 509 20.67 -40.87 -13.17
CA ALA A 509 19.57 -41.27 -14.05
C ALA A 509 18.92 -42.61 -13.63
N ALA A 510 19.74 -43.57 -13.18
CA ALA A 510 19.27 -44.86 -12.70
C ALA A 510 18.46 -44.74 -11.40
N GLU A 511 18.89 -43.88 -10.47
CA GLU A 511 18.15 -43.60 -9.24
C GLU A 511 16.81 -42.96 -9.57
N ILE A 512 16.77 -41.92 -10.43
CA ILE A 512 15.53 -41.26 -10.87
C ILE A 512 14.57 -42.29 -11.48
N LEU A 513 15.04 -43.13 -12.40
CA LEU A 513 14.19 -44.13 -13.05
C LEU A 513 13.71 -45.27 -12.13
N SER A 514 14.27 -45.40 -10.93
CA SER A 514 13.93 -46.45 -9.95
C SER A 514 13.03 -45.96 -8.81
N ARG A 515 12.66 -44.68 -8.81
CA ARG A 515 11.89 -44.04 -7.74
C ARG A 515 10.42 -44.44 -7.77
N GLU A 516 9.94 -45.02 -6.67
CA GLU A 516 8.54 -45.44 -6.53
C GLU A 516 7.56 -44.26 -6.57
N GLU A 517 8.03 -43.03 -6.29
CA GLU A 517 7.20 -41.82 -6.34
C GLU A 517 6.88 -41.36 -7.77
N ILE A 518 7.57 -41.89 -8.80
CA ILE A 518 7.34 -41.53 -10.20
C ILE A 518 6.36 -42.54 -10.83
N PRO A 519 5.25 -42.08 -11.44
CA PRO A 519 4.33 -42.98 -12.12
C PRO A 519 5.03 -43.82 -13.21
N SER A 520 4.81 -45.13 -13.21
CA SER A 520 5.45 -46.07 -14.16
C SER A 520 5.12 -45.77 -15.62
N GLU A 521 3.93 -45.21 -15.88
CA GLU A 521 3.52 -44.70 -17.20
C GLU A 521 4.36 -43.51 -17.66
N TYR A 522 4.74 -42.61 -16.75
CA TYR A 522 5.55 -41.43 -17.06
C TYR A 522 6.99 -41.84 -17.34
N LEU A 523 7.51 -42.80 -16.56
CA LEU A 523 8.81 -43.43 -16.82
C LEU A 523 8.87 -44.03 -18.23
N GLY A 524 7.82 -44.75 -18.65
CA GLY A 524 7.73 -45.31 -20.00
C GLY A 524 7.82 -44.25 -21.09
N LEU A 525 7.04 -43.16 -20.96
CA LEU A 525 6.98 -42.09 -21.96
C LEU A 525 8.28 -41.29 -22.07
N ILE A 526 9.01 -41.11 -20.97
CA ILE A 526 10.32 -40.43 -20.99
C ILE A 526 11.43 -41.38 -21.46
N ALA A 527 11.39 -42.66 -21.06
CA ALA A 527 12.37 -43.65 -21.49
C ALA A 527 12.37 -43.88 -23.01
N GLU A 528 11.24 -43.69 -23.70
CA GLU A 528 11.18 -43.71 -25.17
C GLU A 528 12.08 -42.65 -25.84
N HIS A 529 12.45 -41.60 -25.11
CA HIS A 529 13.30 -40.51 -25.58
C HIS A 529 14.76 -40.63 -25.11
N PHE A 530 15.10 -41.69 -24.37
CA PHE A 530 16.49 -41.95 -23.97
C PHE A 530 17.24 -42.52 -25.17
N SER A 531 18.00 -41.68 -25.86
CA SER A 531 18.88 -42.12 -26.94
C SER A 531 20.22 -42.59 -26.40
N ALA A 532 20.68 -43.78 -26.82
CA ALA A 532 21.99 -44.32 -26.46
C ALA A 532 23.16 -43.68 -27.24
N ASP A 533 22.88 -43.01 -28.38
CA ASP A 533 23.90 -42.62 -29.37
C ASP A 533 24.05 -41.10 -29.60
N VAL A 534 23.41 -40.25 -28.78
CA VAL A 534 23.54 -38.78 -28.92
C VAL A 534 24.38 -38.24 -27.77
N THR A 535 25.60 -37.77 -28.07
CA THR A 535 26.36 -36.92 -27.15
C THR A 535 25.58 -35.64 -26.92
N VAL A 536 24.95 -35.55 -25.76
CA VAL A 536 24.22 -34.37 -25.30
C VAL A 536 25.25 -33.33 -24.85
N THR A 537 25.34 -32.22 -25.58
CA THR A 537 26.17 -31.06 -25.21
C THR A 537 25.29 -29.89 -24.75
N PRO A 538 25.82 -28.96 -23.93
CA PRO A 538 25.14 -27.70 -23.60
C PRO A 538 24.59 -26.94 -24.81
N ALA A 539 25.30 -26.97 -25.95
CA ALA A 539 24.86 -26.35 -27.19
C ALA A 539 23.65 -27.05 -27.82
N THR A 540 23.66 -28.39 -27.88
CA THR A 540 22.50 -29.17 -28.36
C THR A 540 21.28 -28.99 -27.45
N PHE A 541 21.48 -28.89 -26.14
CA PHE A 541 20.40 -28.61 -25.20
C PHE A 541 19.85 -27.20 -25.38
N LYS A 542 20.71 -26.19 -25.53
CA LYS A 542 20.31 -24.82 -25.81
C LYS A 542 19.52 -24.70 -27.13
N ALA A 543 19.88 -25.47 -28.14
CA ALA A 543 19.15 -25.51 -29.41
C ALA A 543 17.70 -26.02 -29.25
N MET A 544 17.42 -26.86 -28.24
CA MET A 544 16.08 -27.38 -27.98
C MET A 544 15.10 -26.29 -27.51
N PHE A 545 15.55 -25.24 -26.80
CA PHE A 545 14.69 -24.12 -26.41
C PHE A 545 14.21 -23.33 -27.64
N PHE A 546 15.10 -23.07 -28.59
CA PHE A 546 14.73 -22.41 -29.84
C PHE A 546 13.79 -23.29 -30.68
N TYR A 547 14.06 -24.60 -30.73
CA TYR A 547 13.20 -25.54 -31.43
C TYR A 547 11.80 -25.63 -30.79
N HIS A 548 11.72 -25.68 -29.47
CA HIS A 548 10.46 -25.64 -28.72
C HIS A 548 9.66 -24.36 -29.03
N ALA A 549 10.33 -23.21 -28.99
CA ALA A 549 9.71 -21.93 -29.28
C ALA A 549 9.22 -21.84 -30.75
N ASP A 550 9.94 -22.41 -31.71
CA ASP A 550 9.50 -22.51 -33.11
C ASP A 550 8.25 -23.41 -33.26
N LEU A 551 8.15 -24.49 -32.49
CA LEU A 551 6.99 -25.38 -32.49
C LEU A 551 5.74 -24.72 -31.86
N LEU A 552 5.93 -23.89 -30.83
CA LEU A 552 4.87 -23.10 -30.22
C LEU A 552 4.31 -22.06 -31.18
N ASP A 553 5.20 -21.34 -31.87
CA ASP A 553 4.85 -20.41 -32.94
C ASP A 553 4.05 -21.12 -34.03
N ASP A 554 4.50 -22.29 -34.51
CA ASP A 554 3.79 -23.06 -35.54
C ASP A 554 2.38 -23.43 -35.11
N ALA A 555 2.22 -23.93 -33.88
CA ALA A 555 0.92 -24.27 -33.33
C ALA A 555 0.00 -23.03 -33.23
N ARG A 556 0.53 -21.87 -32.81
CA ARG A 556 -0.24 -20.62 -32.73
C ARG A 556 -0.60 -20.06 -34.11
N MET A 557 0.32 -20.12 -35.07
CA MET A 557 0.06 -19.69 -36.44
C MET A 557 -1.05 -20.55 -37.08
N GLU A 558 -1.06 -21.87 -36.87
CA GLU A 558 -2.15 -22.73 -37.33
C GLU A 558 -3.49 -22.37 -36.70
N GLU A 559 -3.50 -22.03 -35.41
CA GLU A 559 -4.70 -21.58 -34.71
C GLU A 559 -5.20 -20.24 -35.25
N LEU A 560 -4.32 -19.26 -35.42
CA LEU A 560 -4.65 -17.95 -36.01
C LEU A 560 -5.25 -18.09 -37.41
N VAL A 561 -4.71 -18.99 -38.24
CA VAL A 561 -5.27 -19.28 -39.58
C VAL A 561 -6.68 -19.86 -39.47
N LYS A 562 -6.94 -20.75 -38.51
CA LYS A 562 -8.29 -21.29 -38.24
C LYS A 562 -9.24 -20.22 -37.70
N GLU A 563 -8.76 -19.33 -36.84
CA GLU A 563 -9.54 -18.22 -36.30
C GLU A 563 -9.95 -17.24 -37.40
N MET A 564 -9.00 -16.86 -38.26
CA MET A 564 -9.26 -15.97 -39.41
C MET A 564 -10.26 -16.57 -40.42
N ALA A 565 -10.41 -17.89 -40.47
CA ALA A 565 -11.38 -18.57 -41.31
C ALA A 565 -12.82 -18.53 -40.76
N LYS A 566 -13.04 -18.00 -39.55
CA LYS A 566 -14.38 -17.83 -38.97
C LYS A 566 -15.19 -16.76 -39.74
N PRO A 567 -16.47 -17.01 -40.06
CA PRO A 567 -17.27 -16.12 -40.90
C PRO A 567 -17.66 -14.79 -40.22
N ASP A 568 -17.71 -14.74 -38.89
CA ASP A 568 -18.30 -13.63 -38.13
C ASP A 568 -17.31 -12.57 -37.62
N LEU A 569 -16.09 -12.53 -38.17
CA LEU A 569 -15.06 -11.58 -37.76
C LEU A 569 -15.20 -10.21 -38.44
N THR A 570 -15.13 -9.15 -37.64
CA THR A 570 -15.02 -7.77 -38.12
C THR A 570 -13.69 -7.52 -38.84
N ILE A 571 -13.62 -6.44 -39.62
CA ILE A 571 -12.38 -6.03 -40.32
C ILE A 571 -11.25 -5.75 -39.33
N GLU A 572 -11.57 -5.13 -38.19
CA GLU A 572 -10.61 -4.81 -37.14
C GLU A 572 -10.04 -6.07 -36.49
N GLU A 573 -10.89 -7.05 -36.15
CA GLU A 573 -10.46 -8.34 -35.59
C GLU A 573 -9.58 -9.11 -36.59
N LYS A 574 -9.93 -9.12 -37.88
CA LYS A 574 -9.08 -9.74 -38.92
C LYS A 574 -7.72 -9.06 -39.04
N ASN A 575 -7.65 -7.74 -38.94
CA ASN A 575 -6.40 -6.98 -38.99
C ASN A 575 -5.51 -7.24 -37.76
N ASN A 576 -6.12 -7.42 -36.58
CA ASN A 576 -5.39 -7.78 -35.36
C ASN A 576 -4.78 -9.19 -35.48
N LEU A 577 -5.55 -10.19 -35.93
CA LEU A 577 -5.07 -11.55 -36.16
C LEU A 577 -3.96 -11.60 -37.23
N LEU A 578 -4.09 -10.82 -38.30
CA LEU A 578 -3.04 -10.69 -39.34
C LEU A 578 -1.75 -10.07 -38.79
N SER A 579 -1.87 -9.08 -37.90
CA SER A 579 -0.71 -8.42 -37.29
C SER A 579 0.04 -9.39 -36.38
N GLU A 580 -0.68 -10.16 -35.55
CA GLU A 580 -0.10 -11.22 -34.72
C GLU A 580 0.59 -12.30 -35.57
N LEU A 581 -0.08 -12.78 -36.63
CA LEU A 581 0.50 -13.76 -37.57
C LEU A 581 1.78 -13.24 -38.24
N SER A 582 1.83 -11.94 -38.59
CA SER A 582 3.01 -11.32 -39.19
C SER A 582 4.17 -11.19 -38.19
N LEU A 583 3.87 -10.89 -36.94
CA LEU A 583 4.87 -10.80 -35.87
C LEU A 583 5.51 -12.17 -35.62
N LEU A 584 4.71 -13.22 -35.43
CA LEU A 584 5.21 -14.59 -35.23
C LEU A 584 6.08 -15.06 -36.39
N LYS A 585 5.67 -14.81 -37.65
CA LYS A 585 6.51 -15.11 -38.82
C LYS A 585 7.85 -14.38 -38.81
N SER A 586 7.86 -13.12 -38.40
CA SER A 586 9.08 -12.32 -38.28
C SER A 586 10.00 -12.85 -37.18
N GLU A 587 9.45 -13.18 -36.01
CA GLU A 587 10.22 -13.73 -34.88
C GLU A 587 10.80 -15.12 -35.20
N LYS A 588 10.03 -15.98 -35.86
CA LYS A 588 10.51 -17.28 -36.35
C LYS A 588 11.63 -17.13 -37.38
N ASN A 589 11.52 -16.17 -38.31
CA ASN A 589 12.59 -15.90 -39.28
C ASN A 589 13.89 -15.45 -38.58
N LYS A 590 13.79 -14.60 -37.55
CA LYS A 590 14.96 -14.19 -36.74
C LYS A 590 15.60 -15.38 -36.03
N ARG A 591 14.80 -16.25 -35.40
CA ARG A 591 15.28 -17.49 -34.76
C ARG A 591 15.95 -18.45 -35.74
N SER A 592 15.38 -18.62 -36.94
CA SER A 592 15.97 -19.48 -37.98
C SER A 592 17.34 -18.98 -38.47
N VAL A 593 17.52 -17.65 -38.61
CA VAL A 593 18.84 -17.06 -38.93
C VAL A 593 19.84 -17.31 -37.80
N TYR A 594 19.40 -17.15 -36.54
CA TYR A 594 20.23 -17.40 -35.37
C TYR A 594 20.65 -18.88 -35.25
N LEU A 595 19.73 -19.83 -35.44
CA LEU A 595 20.01 -21.27 -35.41
C LEU A 595 21.01 -21.70 -36.50
N ARG A 596 20.91 -21.13 -37.71
CA ARG A 596 21.90 -21.37 -38.79
C ARG A 596 23.28 -20.81 -38.46
N THR A 597 23.34 -19.74 -37.66
CA THR A 597 24.60 -19.13 -37.21
C THR A 597 25.28 -19.99 -36.13
N ILE A 598 24.49 -20.63 -35.24
CA ILE A 598 25.02 -21.58 -34.25
C ILE A 598 25.56 -22.84 -34.93
N GLN A 599 24.83 -23.41 -35.90
CA GLN A 599 25.27 -24.61 -36.63
C GLN A 599 26.52 -24.41 -37.50
N THR A 600 26.86 -23.17 -37.88
CA THR A 600 28.07 -22.85 -38.66
C THR A 600 29.29 -22.53 -37.80
N LEU A 601 29.11 -22.37 -36.48
CA LEU A 601 30.21 -22.19 -35.51
C LEU A 601 30.70 -23.51 -34.89
N GLU A 602 29.99 -24.62 -35.15
CA GLU A 602 30.32 -25.98 -34.68
C GLU A 602 30.88 -26.91 -35.78
N VAL A 603 31.16 -26.38 -36.98
CA VAL A 603 31.95 -27.03 -38.05
C VAL A 603 33.27 -26.28 -38.19
#